data_AF-J0PSQ9-F1
#
_entry.id   AF-J0PSQ9-F1
#
_cell.length_a   1.000
_cell.length_b   1.000
_cell.length_c   1.000
_cell.angle_alpha   90.00
_cell.angle_beta   90.00
_cell.angle_gamma   90.00
#
_symmetry.space_group_name_H-M   'P 1'
#
loop_
_entity.id
_entity.type
_entity.pdbx_description
1 polymer ?
#
loop_
_entity_poly.entity_id
_entity_poly.type
_entity_poly.pdbx_seq_one_letter_code
_entity_poly.pdbx_strand_id
1 'polypeptide(L)'
;MKIPEKRVVVELEDMSLDLICFQHAMAVLGEHIQVGAVSGYLESTLEANPEIAKYGALLPRGLTVLLPEFALHNPQSMVKRLWD
;
A
#
# COMPACT_ATOMS: atom_id res chain seq x y z
N MET A 1 -2.66 12.76 -7.48
CA MET A 1 -1.40 12.01 -7.59
C MET A 1 -1.75 10.52 -7.64
N LYS A 2 -0.99 9.70 -8.37
CA LYS A 2 -1.32 8.28 -8.60
C LYS A 2 -0.12 7.39 -8.29
N ILE A 3 -0.41 6.22 -7.76
CA ILE A 3 0.53 5.10 -7.63
C ILE A 3 0.28 4.18 -8.85
N PRO A 4 1.29 3.91 -9.69
CA PRO A 4 1.11 3.06 -10.87
C PRO A 4 0.94 1.59 -10.49
N GLU A 5 0.37 0.79 -11.39
CA GLU A 5 0.38 -0.67 -11.21
C GLU A 5 1.81 -1.21 -11.23
N LYS A 6 2.11 -2.21 -10.40
CA LYS A 6 3.39 -2.92 -10.39
C LYS A 6 3.23 -4.37 -9.94
N ARG A 7 3.93 -5.29 -10.60
CA ARG A 7 4.11 -6.66 -10.08
C ARG A 7 5.40 -6.75 -9.29
N VAL A 8 5.34 -7.31 -8.10
CA VAL A 8 6.50 -7.51 -7.22
C VAL A 8 6.58 -8.96 -6.79
N VAL A 9 7.81 -9.45 -6.63
CA VAL A 9 8.08 -10.77 -6.04
C VAL A 9 8.55 -10.55 -4.61
N VAL A 10 8.05 -11.36 -3.68
CA VAL A 10 8.49 -11.33 -2.28
C VAL A 10 9.90 -11.90 -2.19
N GLU A 11 10.89 -11.05 -1.93
CA GLU A 11 12.31 -11.44 -1.91
C GLU A 11 12.79 -11.94 -0.53
N LEU A 12 12.19 -11.45 0.55
CA LEU A 12 12.56 -11.76 1.94
C LEU A 12 11.42 -12.46 2.67
N GLU A 13 11.75 -13.28 3.67
CA GLU A 13 10.80 -14.11 4.43
C GLU A 13 10.00 -13.32 5.49
N ASP A 14 10.42 -12.10 5.81
CA ASP A 14 9.82 -11.21 6.79
C ASP A 14 8.96 -10.09 6.16
N MET A 15 8.61 -10.24 4.88
CA MET A 15 7.78 -9.28 4.17
C MET A 15 6.29 -9.48 4.46
N SER A 16 5.65 -8.44 4.98
CA SER A 16 4.20 -8.35 5.09
C SER A 16 3.60 -7.55 3.92
N LEU A 17 2.31 -7.75 3.64
CA LEU A 17 1.64 -7.08 2.51
C LEU A 17 1.62 -5.55 2.66
N ASP A 18 1.35 -5.06 3.87
CA ASP A 18 1.37 -3.64 4.22
C ASP A 18 2.75 -3.02 4.05
N LEU A 19 3.83 -3.73 4.42
CA LEU A 19 5.20 -3.27 4.18
C LEU A 19 5.50 -3.16 2.68
N ILE A 20 5.09 -4.13 1.88
CA ILE A 20 5.26 -4.10 0.42
C ILE A 20 4.49 -2.91 -0.18
N CYS A 21 3.25 -2.69 0.23
CA CYS A 21 2.44 -1.57 -0.21
C CYS A 21 3.09 -0.23 0.17
N PHE A 22 3.56 -0.10 1.41
CA PHE A 22 4.24 1.08 1.91
C PHE A 22 5.52 1.38 1.12
N GLN A 23 6.39 0.39 0.93
CA GLN A 23 7.63 0.55 0.16
C GLN A 23 7.37 1.01 -1.27
N HIS A 24 6.34 0.45 -1.91
CA HIS A 24 5.94 0.86 -3.26
C HIS A 24 5.43 2.31 -3.28
N ALA A 25 4.54 2.67 -2.36
CA ALA A 25 4.03 4.03 -2.25
C ALA A 25 5.16 5.04 -1.94
N MET A 26 6.08 4.70 -1.03
CA MET A 26 7.29 5.51 -0.76
C MET A 26 8.16 5.72 -1.98
N ALA A 27 8.40 4.66 -2.77
CA ALA A 27 9.21 4.77 -3.98
C ALA A 27 8.60 5.68 -5.06
N VAL A 28 7.27 5.84 -5.06
CA VAL A 28 6.54 6.65 -6.06
C VAL A 28 6.27 8.07 -5.57
N LEU A 29 5.82 8.23 -4.33
CA LEU A 29 5.39 9.52 -3.77
C LEU A 29 6.54 10.30 -3.13
N GLY A 30 7.60 9.61 -2.68
CA GLY A 30 8.83 10.21 -2.13
C GLY A 30 8.70 10.85 -0.75
N GLU A 31 7.48 11.07 -0.23
CA GLU A 31 7.22 11.83 0.99
C GLU A 31 6.45 11.01 2.04
N HIS A 32 7.04 10.84 3.22
CA HIS A 32 6.47 10.04 4.31
C HIS A 32 5.08 10.50 4.75
N ILE A 33 4.84 11.82 4.80
CA ILE A 33 3.54 12.39 5.18
C ILE A 33 2.47 12.01 4.16
N GLN A 34 2.80 12.04 2.87
CA GLN A 34 1.86 11.70 1.81
C GLN A 34 1.55 10.20 1.81
N VAL A 35 2.56 9.37 2.02
CA VAL A 35 2.39 7.90 2.09
C VAL A 35 1.58 7.50 3.32
N GLY A 36 1.85 8.10 4.48
CA GLY A 36 1.07 7.85 5.70
C GLY A 36 -0.40 8.28 5.60
N ALA A 37 -0.73 9.18 4.68
CA ALA A 37 -2.09 9.60 4.40
C ALA A 37 -2.81 8.71 3.35
N VAL A 38 -2.11 7.74 2.74
CA VAL A 38 -2.71 6.82 1.77
C VAL A 38 -3.63 5.85 2.50
N SER A 39 -4.93 5.99 2.28
CA SER A 39 -5.97 5.12 2.84
C SER A 39 -6.60 4.28 1.74
N GLY A 40 -6.83 2.98 1.98
CA GLY A 40 -7.51 2.08 1.04
C GLY A 40 -6.60 1.33 0.06
N TYR A 41 -5.31 1.63 0.03
CA TYR A 41 -4.39 1.02 -0.94
C TYR A 41 -4.07 -0.46 -0.61
N LEU A 42 -3.98 -0.79 0.68
CA LEU A 42 -3.79 -2.17 1.12
C LEU A 42 -5.00 -3.04 0.80
N GLU A 43 -6.20 -2.52 1.05
CA GLU A 43 -7.47 -3.16 0.77
C GLU A 43 -7.64 -3.40 -0.73
N SER A 44 -7.35 -2.37 -1.55
CA SER A 44 -7.36 -2.52 -3.01
C SER A 44 -6.35 -3.56 -3.50
N THR A 45 -5.19 -3.66 -2.84
CA THR A 45 -4.20 -4.71 -3.14
C THR A 45 -4.71 -6.09 -2.76
N LEU A 46 -5.40 -6.25 -1.62
CA LEU A 46 -6.03 -7.52 -1.23
C LEU A 46 -7.13 -7.95 -2.20
N GLU A 47 -7.96 -7.01 -2.67
CA GLU A 47 -9.00 -7.29 -3.67
C GLU A 47 -8.40 -7.79 -5.00
N ALA A 48 -7.24 -7.25 -5.39
CA ALA A 48 -6.52 -7.68 -6.59
C ALA A 48 -5.78 -9.02 -6.42
N ASN A 49 -5.57 -9.49 -5.19
CA ASN A 49 -4.83 -10.72 -4.87
C ASN A 49 -5.56 -11.53 -3.76
N PRO A 50 -6.80 -12.00 -4.01
CA PRO A 50 -7.62 -12.65 -2.99
C PRO A 50 -6.95 -13.91 -2.41
N GLU A 51 -6.07 -14.57 -3.17
CA GLU A 51 -5.31 -15.73 -2.72
C GLU A 51 -4.30 -15.43 -1.61
N ILE A 52 -3.96 -14.16 -1.36
CA ILE A 52 -3.06 -13.77 -0.27
C ILE A 52 -3.68 -14.05 1.09
N ALA A 53 -5.01 -13.99 1.21
CA ALA A 53 -5.72 -14.17 2.48
C ALA A 53 -5.51 -15.55 3.14
N LYS A 54 -5.02 -16.54 2.39
CA LYS A 54 -4.70 -17.88 2.94
C LYS A 54 -3.37 -17.91 3.70
N TYR A 55 -2.54 -16.87 3.56
CA TYR A 55 -1.26 -16.75 4.26
C TYR A 55 -1.43 -15.99 5.58
N GLY A 56 -0.39 -16.02 6.42
CA GLY A 56 -0.35 -15.27 7.67
C GLY A 56 0.05 -13.81 7.46
N ALA A 57 0.49 -13.17 8.55
CA ALA A 57 1.00 -11.80 8.51
C ALA A 57 2.24 -11.63 7.61
N LEU A 58 3.02 -12.69 7.44
CA LEU A 58 4.20 -12.73 6.58
C LEU A 58 3.90 -13.54 5.32
N LEU A 59 4.35 -13.02 4.19
CA LEU A 59 4.17 -13.64 2.89
C LEU A 59 5.33 -14.57 2.57
N PRO A 60 5.06 -15.73 1.95
CA PRO A 60 6.13 -16.63 1.55
C PRO A 60 7.01 -16.00 0.47
N ARG A 61 8.32 -16.20 0.60
CA ARG A 61 9.30 -15.82 -0.44
C ARG A 61 8.94 -16.45 -1.78
N GLY A 62 9.10 -15.68 -2.85
CA GLY A 62 8.76 -16.07 -4.22
C GLY A 62 7.30 -15.85 -4.60
N LEU A 63 6.42 -15.46 -3.65
CA LEU A 63 5.05 -15.05 -3.98
C LEU A 63 5.08 -13.82 -4.88
N THR A 64 4.30 -13.85 -5.96
CA THR A 64 4.07 -12.68 -6.81
C THR A 64 2.85 -11.93 -6.31
N VAL A 65 2.99 -10.63 -6.07
CA VAL A 65 1.90 -9.73 -5.65
C VAL A 65 1.67 -8.68 -6.74
N LEU A 66 0.41 -8.52 -7.13
CA LEU A 66 -0.04 -7.44 -8.01
C LEU A 66 -0.40 -6.21 -7.18
N LEU A 67 0.38 -5.15 -7.30
CA LEU A 67 0.06 -3.85 -6.73
C LEU A 67 -0.76 -3.06 -7.75
N PRO A 68 -2.04 -2.76 -7.51
CA PRO A 68 -2.91 -2.11 -8.49
C PRO A 68 -2.55 -0.65 -8.71
N GLU A 69 -2.95 -0.08 -9.85
CA GLU A 69 -2.96 1.39 -9.99
C GLU A 69 -3.92 1.99 -8.96
N PHE A 70 -3.44 2.99 -8.21
CA PHE A 70 -4.21 3.60 -7.13
C PHE A 70 -4.18 5.13 -7.21
N ALA A 71 -5.36 5.73 -7.30
CA ALA A 71 -5.52 7.17 -7.29
C ALA A 71 -5.69 7.67 -5.85
N LEU A 72 -4.81 8.57 -5.42
CA LEU A 72 -4.93 9.18 -4.10
C LEU A 72 -6.14 10.12 -4.09
N HIS A 73 -7.13 9.77 -3.29
CA HIS A 73 -8.13 10.71 -2.86
C HIS A 73 -7.47 11.53 -1.75
N ASN A 74 -7.11 12.78 -2.06
CA ASN A 74 -6.72 13.72 -1.04
C ASN A 74 -8.04 14.23 -0.44
N PRO A 75 -8.52 13.72 0.71
CA PRO A 75 -9.58 14.45 1.39
C PRO A 75 -8.99 15.84 1.60
N GLN A 76 -9.68 16.89 1.11
CA GLN A 76 -9.37 18.23 1.57
C GLN A 76 -9.57 18.18 3.07
N SER A 77 -8.48 17.93 3.80
CA SER A 77 -8.46 17.91 5.24
C SER A 77 -8.70 19.35 5.62
N MET A 78 -9.96 19.67 5.83
CA MET A 78 -10.36 20.88 6.50
C MET A 78 -9.80 20.70 7.91
N VAL A 79 -8.56 21.18 8.10
CA VAL A 79 -7.85 21.13 9.37
C VAL A 79 -8.74 21.80 10.39
N LYS A 80 -9.49 21.01 11.16
CA LYS A 80 -10.25 21.52 12.30
C LYS A 80 -9.28 21.69 13.44
N ARG A 81 -8.99 22.93 13.81
CA ARG A 81 -8.35 23.22 15.08
C ARG A 81 -9.35 22.88 16.18
N LEU A 82 -8.90 22.10 17.16
CA LEU A 82 -9.76 21.60 18.25
C LEU A 82 -10.06 22.67 19.31
N TRP A 83 -9.43 23.84 19.21
CA TRP A 83 -9.48 24.91 20.21
C TRP A 83 -9.74 26.29 19.62
N ASP A 84 -10.19 26.37 18.36
CA ASP A 84 -10.77 27.60 17.80
C ASP A 84 -12.31 27.53 17.87
#